data_AF-A0A655EB84-F1
#
_entry.id   AF-A0A655EB84-F1
#
_cell.length_a   1.000
_cell.length_b   1.000
_cell.length_c   1.000
_cell.angle_alpha   90.00
_cell.angle_beta   90.00
_cell.angle_gamma   90.00
#
_symmetry.space_group_name_H-M   'P 1'
#
loop_
_entity.id
_entity.type
_entity.pdbx_description
1 polymer ?
#
loop_
_entity_poly.entity_id
_entity_poly.type
_entity_poly.pdbx_seq_one_letter_code
_entity_poly.pdbx_strand_id
1 'polypeptide(L)'
;MAEMGIDITANAPTLLTGGQVQSSDVVITMGCGDACPYFPGVSYRNWKLPDPAGQPLDVVRMIRDDIADRVQALIAELLATAKTR
;
A
#
# COMPACT_ATOMS: atom_id res chain seq x y z
N MET A 1 0.48 13.85 -6.83
CA MET A 1 -0.73 13.79 -5.99
C MET A 1 -1.46 15.13 -5.83
N ALA A 2 -0.79 16.27 -6.08
CA ALA A 2 -1.42 17.60 -6.02
C ALA A 2 -2.70 17.77 -6.87
N GLU A 3 -2.84 17.05 -7.99
CA GLU A 3 -4.09 17.00 -8.79
C GLU A 3 -5.33 16.60 -7.97
N MET A 4 -5.14 15.85 -6.88
CA MET A 4 -6.19 15.43 -5.95
C MET A 4 -6.19 16.26 -4.65
N GLY A 5 -5.44 17.36 -4.58
CA GLY A 5 -5.29 18.17 -3.38
C GLY A 5 -4.48 17.52 -2.26
N ILE A 6 -3.75 16.43 -2.54
CA ILE A 6 -2.92 15.73 -1.56
C ILE A 6 -1.47 16.19 -1.71
N ASP A 7 -0.99 16.93 -0.70
CA ASP A 7 0.41 17.31 -0.60
C ASP A 7 1.25 16.15 -0.05
N ILE A 8 2.21 15.70 -0.85
CA ILE A 8 3.17 14.65 -0.49
C ILE A 8 4.62 15.15 -0.57
N THR A 9 4.83 16.46 -0.74
CA THR A 9 6.16 17.04 -1.01
C THR A 9 7.13 16.89 0.16
N ALA A 10 6.62 16.71 1.38
CA ALA A 10 7.41 16.41 2.56
C ALA A 10 7.82 14.92 2.67
N ASN A 11 7.32 14.03 1.81
CA ASN A 11 7.61 12.61 1.86
C ASN A 11 8.84 12.27 1.00
N ALA A 12 9.71 11.42 1.52
CA ALA A 12 10.86 10.87 0.81
C ALA A 12 10.85 9.34 0.84
N PRO A 13 11.40 8.66 -0.18
CA PRO A 13 11.58 7.22 -0.16
C PRO A 13 12.32 6.78 1.11
N THR A 14 11.74 5.82 1.82
CA THR A 14 12.26 5.32 3.10
C THR A 14 12.39 3.81 3.02
N LEU A 15 13.51 3.28 3.53
CA LEU A 15 13.71 1.84 3.62
C LEU A 15 12.75 1.22 4.64
N LEU A 16 12.04 0.18 4.23
CA LEU A 16 11.20 -0.62 5.11
C LEU A 16 12.09 -1.52 5.98
N THR A 17 11.94 -1.41 7.30
CA THR A 17 12.69 -2.22 8.27
C THR A 17 11.86 -3.41 8.76
N GLY A 18 12.52 -4.50 9.17
CA GLY A 18 11.84 -5.67 9.72
C GLY A 18 11.02 -5.36 10.98
N GLY A 19 11.48 -4.42 11.81
CA GLY A 19 10.73 -3.97 13.00
C GLY A 19 9.40 -3.30 12.64
N GLN A 20 9.36 -2.51 11.57
CA GLN A 20 8.12 -1.91 11.06
C GLN A 20 7.15 -2.97 10.52
N VAL A 21 7.67 -4.01 9.85
CA VAL A 21 6.86 -5.14 9.39
C VAL A 21 6.26 -5.88 10.59
N GLN A 22 7.09 -6.20 11.59
CA GLN A 22 6.66 -6.94 12.79
C GLN A 22 5.60 -6.18 13.61
N SER A 23 5.67 -4.85 13.68
CA SER A 23 4.72 -4.03 14.43
C SER A 23 3.42 -3.72 13.68
N SER A 24 3.30 -4.15 12.41
CA SER A 24 2.14 -3.85 11.58
C SER A 24 1.08 -4.94 11.67
N ASP A 25 -0.20 -4.56 11.71
CA ASP A 25 -1.30 -5.53 11.60
C ASP A 25 -1.44 -6.08 10.17
N VAL A 26 -1.16 -5.23 9.17
CA VAL A 26 -1.29 -5.55 7.75
C VAL A 26 -0.09 -5.00 6.98
N VAL A 27 0.47 -5.80 6.08
CA VAL A 27 1.54 -5.42 5.17
C VAL A 27 1.06 -5.63 3.74
N ILE A 28 1.05 -4.54 2.96
CA ILE A 28 0.68 -4.56 1.54
C ILE A 28 1.95 -4.55 0.69
N THR A 29 2.16 -5.57 -0.13
CA THR A 29 3.24 -5.63 -1.11
C THR A 29 2.72 -5.27 -2.49
N MET A 30 3.51 -4.53 -3.26
CA MET A 30 3.16 -4.05 -4.61
C MET A 30 4.16 -4.56 -5.65
N GLY A 31 4.45 -5.87 -5.64
CA GLY A 31 5.37 -6.50 -6.60
C GLY A 31 6.84 -6.55 -6.19
N CYS A 32 7.19 -6.24 -4.94
CA CYS A 32 8.58 -6.24 -4.46
C CYS A 32 9.17 -7.62 -4.11
N GLY A 33 8.59 -8.72 -4.61
CA GLY A 33 9.14 -10.09 -4.57
C GLY A 33 10.06 -10.42 -3.39
N ASP A 34 9.49 -11.00 -2.34
CA ASP A 34 10.19 -11.85 -1.36
C ASP A 34 11.23 -11.23 -0.41
N ALA A 35 11.33 -9.91 -0.30
CA ALA A 35 12.33 -9.28 0.58
C ALA A 35 11.90 -9.07 2.06
N CYS A 36 10.63 -9.30 2.43
CA CYS A 36 10.17 -9.05 3.79
C CYS A 36 10.22 -10.33 4.65
N PRO A 37 10.86 -10.32 5.83
CA PRO A 37 10.78 -11.43 6.76
C PRO A 37 9.33 -11.66 7.20
N TYR A 38 8.95 -12.94 7.31
CA TYR A 38 7.62 -13.34 7.74
C TYR A 38 7.51 -13.28 9.27
N PHE A 39 6.49 -12.59 9.76
CA PHE A 39 6.15 -12.50 11.18
C PHE A 39 4.74 -13.04 11.42
N PRO A 40 4.56 -14.02 12.33
CA PRO A 40 3.24 -14.50 12.72
C PRO A 40 2.35 -13.39 13.27
N GLY A 41 1.06 -13.41 12.90
CA GLY A 41 0.08 -12.40 13.34
C GLY A 41 -0.05 -11.19 12.41
N VAL A 42 0.91 -10.98 11.50
CA VAL A 42 0.84 -9.94 10.47
C VAL A 42 0.07 -10.48 9.25
N SER A 43 -0.90 -9.71 8.75
CA SER A 43 -1.63 -10.05 7.53
C SER A 43 -0.90 -9.54 6.30
N TYR A 44 -0.36 -10.44 5.49
CA TYR A 44 0.33 -10.08 4.25
C TYR A 44 -0.63 -10.11 3.05
N ARG A 45 -0.72 -9.01 2.31
CA ARG A 45 -1.53 -8.89 1.09
C ARG A 45 -0.65 -8.47 -0.08
N ASN A 46 -0.81 -9.14 -1.22
CA ASN A 46 -0.11 -8.76 -2.44
C ASN A 46 -1.07 -8.07 -3.42
N TRP A 47 -0.81 -6.80 -3.71
CA TRP A 47 -1.49 -6.05 -4.75
C TRP A 47 -0.63 -6.06 -6.02
N LYS A 48 -1.03 -6.89 -6.98
CA LYS A 48 -0.37 -6.93 -8.29
C LYS A 48 -0.75 -5.66 -9.07
N LEU A 49 0.17 -4.71 -9.09
CA LEU A 49 0.04 -3.43 -9.80
C LEU A 49 1.11 -3.35 -10.92
N PRO A 50 0.84 -2.64 -12.03
CA PRO A 50 1.89 -2.33 -13.00
C PRO A 50 2.90 -1.35 -12.40
N ASP A 51 4.16 -1.44 -12.84
CA ASP A 51 5.20 -0.47 -12.45
C ASP A 51 4.95 0.88 -13.14
N PRO A 52 4.75 1.97 -12.38
CA PRO A 52 4.56 3.31 -12.96
C PRO A 52 5.84 3.91 -13.54
N ALA A 53 7.03 3.36 -13.26
CA ALA A 53 8.29 3.93 -13.73
C ALA A 53 8.36 3.99 -15.26
N GLY A 54 8.63 5.18 -15.79
CA GLY A 54 8.74 5.42 -17.24
C GLY A 54 7.41 5.36 -18.01
N GLN A 55 6.28 5.16 -17.33
CA GLN A 55 4.96 5.14 -17.96
C GLN A 55 4.44 6.56 -18.24
N PRO A 56 3.57 6.73 -19.25
CA PRO A 56 2.92 8.01 -19.48
C PRO A 56 1.94 8.36 -18.34
N LEU A 57 1.66 9.66 -18.18
CA LEU A 57 0.96 10.17 -17.00
C LEU A 57 -0.48 9.66 -16.85
N ASP A 58 -1.16 9.37 -17.95
CA ASP A 58 -2.48 8.72 -17.95
C ASP A 58 -2.43 7.32 -17.32
N VAL A 59 -1.41 6.52 -17.64
CA VAL A 59 -1.18 5.21 -17.02
C VAL A 59 -0.88 5.35 -15.54
N VAL A 60 -0.05 6.31 -15.15
CA VAL A 60 0.24 6.57 -13.73
C VAL A 60 -1.04 6.98 -12.96
N ARG A 61 -1.92 7.78 -13.58
CA ARG A 61 -3.23 8.14 -12.99
C ARG A 61 -4.13 6.92 -12.83
N MET A 62 -4.18 6.02 -13.82
CA MET A 62 -4.94 4.77 -13.70
C MET A 62 -4.43 3.90 -12.54
N ILE A 63 -3.11 3.78 -12.36
CA ILE A 63 -2.51 3.05 -11.24
C ILE A 63 -2.88 3.69 -9.90
N ARG A 64 -2.79 5.02 -9.80
CA ARG A 64 -3.20 5.77 -8.59
C ARG A 64 -4.66 5.51 -8.23
N ASP A 65 -5.55 5.52 -9.21
CA ASP A 65 -6.98 5.36 -8.98
C ASP A 65 -7.31 3.90 -8.55
N ASP A 66 -6.64 2.89 -9.14
CA ASP A 66 -6.73 1.49 -8.67
C ASP A 66 -6.25 1.34 -7.22
N ILE A 67 -5.12 1.98 -6.87
CA ILE A 67 -4.62 2.00 -5.47
C ILE A 67 -5.66 2.64 -4.54
N ALA A 68 -6.29 3.74 -4.95
CA ALA A 68 -7.30 4.42 -4.13
C ALA A 68 -8.50 3.51 -3.84
N ASP A 69 -9.03 2.81 -4.84
CA ASP A 69 -10.16 1.89 -4.69
C ASP A 69 -9.81 0.72 -3.75
N ARG A 70 -8.61 0.16 -3.89
CA ARG A 70 -8.12 -0.92 -3.00
C ARG A 70 -7.95 -0.45 -1.56
N VAL A 71 -7.46 0.77 -1.36
CA VAL A 71 -7.34 1.38 -0.02
C VAL A 71 -8.71 1.58 0.61
N GLN A 72 -9.71 2.06 -0.13
CA GLN A 72 -11.07 2.21 0.38
C GLN A 72 -11.69 0.86 0.79
N ALA A 73 -11.51 -0.17 -0.05
CA ALA A 73 -11.96 -1.53 0.28
C ALA A 73 -11.27 -2.08 1.54
N LEU A 74 -9.96 -1.88 1.68
CA LEU A 74 -9.20 -2.29 2.86
C LEU A 74 -9.69 -1.58 4.12
N ILE A 75 -9.94 -0.27 4.07
CA ILE A 75 -10.48 0.48 5.21
C ILE A 75 -11.84 -0.09 5.63
N ALA A 76 -12.73 -0.38 4.67
CA ALA A 76 -14.03 -0.98 4.96
C ALA A 76 -13.91 -2.37 5.63
N GLU A 77 -13.02 -3.24 5.13
CA GLU A 77 -12.71 -4.55 5.71
C GLU A 77 -12.22 -4.42 7.17
N LEU A 78 -11.25 -3.52 7.41
CA LEU A 78 -10.64 -3.32 8.72
C LEU A 78 -11.65 -2.77 9.74
N LEU A 79 -12.49 -1.81 9.33
CA LEU A 79 -13.55 -1.27 10.20
C LEU A 79 -14.64 -2.28 10.51
N ALA A 80 -14.98 -3.17 9.58
CA ALA A 80 -15.93 -4.27 9.84
C ALA A 80 -15.34 -5.30 10.83
N THR A 81 -14.06 -5.63 10.67
CA THR A 81 -13.35 -6.54 11.56
C THR A 81 -13.23 -5.96 12.98
N ALA A 82 -12.92 -4.67 13.09
CA ALA A 82 -12.82 -3.98 14.38
C ALA A 82 -14.14 -3.97 15.17
N LYS A 83 -15.29 -3.92 14.49
CA LYS A 83 -16.61 -4.03 15.15
C LYS A 83 -16.91 -5.43 15.72
N THR A 84 -16.15 -6.43 15.29
CA THR A 84 -16.37 -7.83 15.66
C THR A 84 -15.40 -8.29 16.76
N ARG A 85 -14.37 -7.49 17.08
CA ARG A 85 -13.50 -7.68 18.26
C ARG A 85 -14.04 -6.90 19.45
#